data_AF-A0A6B0WJT3-F1
#
_entry.id   AF-A0A6B0WJT3-F1
#
_cell.length_a   1.000
_cell.length_b   1.000
_cell.length_c   1.000
_cell.angle_alpha   90.00
_cell.angle_beta   90.00
_cell.angle_gamma   90.00
#
_symmetry.space_group_name_H-M   'P 1'
#
loop_
_entity.id
_entity.type
_entity.pdbx_description
1 polymer ?
#
loop_
_entity_poly.entity_id
_entity_poly.type
_entity_poly.pdbx_seq_one_letter_code
_entity_poly.pdbx_strand_id
1 'polypeptide(L)'
;MPPEPRRQLGRRSTNGRAPAAGEPGRPAPETPEVAALLSRAEANRTADTIAALQLSSGMIPRFAGGVADPWNHVEAAMALTVAGRRAEADAAYEWLARIQRPDGSWHQYYTADGVDQDKLDANTIAYVAAGIWHHWLRFSDAGFLAEMWPVVQRALDFVLALQTARGEILWARHADGTPWPFALLTGSSSISHSLRCGLAAARQVGEERPSWELALARLVHTIRH
;
A
#
# COMPACT_ATOMS: atom_id res chain seq x y z
N MET A 1 3.95 -35.37 -63.74
CA MET A 1 3.90 -36.13 -62.47
C MET A 1 2.45 -36.24 -62.03
N PRO A 2 1.97 -37.44 -61.66
CA PRO A 2 0.55 -37.67 -61.36
C PRO A 2 0.19 -37.22 -59.93
N PRO A 3 -1.07 -36.83 -59.64
CA PRO A 3 -1.56 -36.75 -58.27
C PRO A 3 -2.10 -38.10 -57.80
N GLU A 4 -1.59 -38.57 -56.65
CA GLU A 4 -2.06 -39.76 -55.93
C GLU A 4 -3.40 -39.56 -55.21
N PRO A 5 -4.17 -40.65 -54.96
CA PRO A 5 -5.50 -40.61 -54.38
C PRO A 5 -5.53 -40.47 -52.83
N ARG A 6 -6.58 -39.78 -52.36
CA ARG A 6 -6.91 -39.51 -50.95
C ARG A 6 -7.01 -40.79 -50.11
N ARG A 7 -6.20 -40.88 -49.04
CA ARG A 7 -6.40 -41.85 -47.96
C ARG A 7 -7.44 -41.34 -46.95
N GLN A 8 -8.45 -42.17 -46.71
CA GLN A 8 -9.43 -42.05 -45.63
C GLN A 8 -8.73 -42.15 -44.26
N LEU A 9 -8.95 -41.16 -43.39
CA LEU A 9 -8.61 -41.26 -41.97
C LEU A 9 -9.74 -42.01 -41.25
N GLY A 10 -9.40 -43.21 -40.80
CA GLY A 10 -10.30 -44.12 -40.11
C GLY A 10 -10.76 -43.59 -38.76
N ARG A 11 -12.04 -43.83 -38.47
CA ARG A 11 -12.61 -43.80 -37.13
C ARG A 11 -11.87 -44.84 -36.27
N ARG A 12 -11.24 -44.40 -35.18
CA ARG A 12 -10.83 -45.30 -34.11
C ARG A 12 -11.78 -45.18 -32.93
N SER A 13 -12.35 -46.35 -32.67
CA SER A 13 -13.17 -46.79 -31.56
C SER A 13 -12.74 -46.25 -30.20
N THR A 14 -13.75 -45.90 -29.41
CA THR A 14 -13.74 -45.65 -27.98
C THR A 14 -13.15 -46.84 -27.22
N ASN A 15 -12.03 -46.65 -26.55
CA ASN A 15 -11.60 -47.53 -25.47
C ASN A 15 -12.23 -47.03 -24.17
N GLY A 16 -13.16 -47.82 -23.64
CA GLY A 16 -13.69 -47.67 -22.31
C GLY A 16 -12.58 -47.87 -21.28
N ARG A 17 -12.35 -46.84 -20.47
CA ARG A 17 -11.62 -46.96 -19.22
C ARG A 17 -12.63 -46.62 -18.12
N ALA A 18 -12.86 -47.59 -17.24
CA ALA A 18 -13.70 -47.44 -16.05
C ALA A 18 -13.25 -46.22 -15.23
N PRO A 19 -14.17 -45.52 -14.54
CA PRO A 19 -13.82 -44.39 -13.71
C PRO A 19 -12.90 -44.88 -12.59
N ALA A 20 -11.71 -44.28 -12.48
CA ALA A 20 -10.86 -44.46 -11.32
C ALA A 20 -11.65 -43.99 -10.09
N ALA A 21 -11.65 -44.81 -9.04
CA ALA A 21 -12.26 -44.50 -7.76
C ALA A 21 -11.85 -43.09 -7.31
N GLY A 22 -12.84 -42.29 -6.90
CA GLY A 22 -12.63 -40.91 -6.49
C GLY A 22 -11.52 -40.82 -5.46
N GLU A 23 -10.55 -39.96 -5.73
CA GLU A 23 -9.66 -39.49 -4.68
C GLU A 23 -10.54 -38.93 -3.56
N PRO A 24 -10.30 -39.29 -2.29
CA PRO A 24 -10.98 -38.63 -1.18
C PRO A 24 -10.75 -37.13 -1.36
N GLY A 25 -11.84 -36.39 -1.51
CA GLY A 25 -11.79 -34.96 -1.79
C GLY A 25 -10.82 -34.31 -0.82
N ARG A 26 -9.79 -33.65 -1.37
CA ARG A 26 -8.84 -32.89 -0.57
C ARG A 26 -9.65 -32.03 0.39
N PRO A 27 -9.48 -32.18 1.72
CA PRO A 27 -10.22 -31.36 2.65
C PRO A 27 -9.99 -29.91 2.23
N ALA A 28 -11.08 -29.13 2.13
CA ALA A 28 -10.96 -27.69 1.94
C ALA A 28 -9.93 -27.20 2.97
N PRO A 29 -8.93 -26.39 2.58
CA PRO A 29 -7.94 -25.91 3.53
C PRO A 29 -8.71 -25.31 4.69
N GLU A 30 -8.56 -25.89 5.88
CA GLU A 30 -9.12 -25.33 7.09
C GLU A 30 -8.67 -23.88 7.12
N THR A 31 -9.63 -22.97 7.12
CA THR A 31 -9.31 -21.54 7.20
C THR A 31 -8.58 -21.39 8.52
N PRO A 32 -7.30 -20.96 8.52
CA PRO A 32 -6.58 -20.81 9.77
C PRO A 32 -7.43 -19.96 10.69
N GLU A 33 -7.78 -20.46 11.86
CA GLU A 33 -8.51 -19.68 12.84
C GLU A 33 -7.54 -18.56 13.27
N VAL A 34 -7.66 -17.39 12.64
CA VAL A 34 -6.85 -16.18 12.94
C VAL A 34 -7.18 -15.65 14.35
N ALA A 35 -8.02 -16.38 15.11
CA ALA A 35 -8.35 -16.12 16.50
C ALA A 35 -7.09 -16.27 17.38
N ALA A 36 -6.52 -15.10 17.68
CA ALA A 36 -5.51 -14.81 18.68
C ALA A 36 -4.06 -15.25 18.39
N LEU A 37 -3.48 -14.74 17.28
CA LEU A 37 -2.01 -14.65 17.14
C LEU A 37 -1.37 -13.82 18.28
N LEU A 38 -2.11 -12.88 18.86
CA LEU A 38 -1.69 -12.04 19.98
C LEU A 38 -2.87 -11.85 20.96
N SER A 39 -2.59 -11.96 22.26
CA SER A 39 -3.50 -11.50 23.31
C SER A 39 -3.59 -9.96 23.32
N ARG A 40 -4.66 -9.42 23.90
CA ARG A 40 -4.80 -7.97 24.11
C ARG A 40 -3.63 -7.38 24.91
N ALA A 41 -3.13 -8.13 25.89
CA ALA A 41 -2.00 -7.71 26.70
C ALA A 41 -0.70 -7.63 25.87
N GLU A 42 -0.47 -8.58 24.97
CA GLU A 42 0.67 -8.55 24.05
C GLU A 42 0.57 -7.39 23.07
N ALA A 43 -0.60 -7.18 22.45
CA ALA A 43 -0.82 -6.06 21.56
C ALA A 43 -0.60 -4.70 22.25
N ASN A 44 -1.08 -4.55 23.49
CA ASN A 44 -0.84 -3.34 24.29
C ASN A 44 0.65 -3.15 24.61
N ARG A 45 1.37 -4.21 25.01
CA ARG A 45 2.82 -4.12 25.26
C ARG A 45 3.61 -3.73 24.01
N THR A 46 3.21 -4.23 22.85
CA THR A 46 3.80 -3.83 21.56
C THR A 46 3.55 -2.34 21.30
N ALA A 47 2.32 -1.87 21.47
CA ALA A 47 1.99 -0.46 21.30
C ALA A 47 2.73 0.46 22.30
N ASP A 48 2.86 0.04 23.56
CA ASP A 48 3.61 0.77 24.57
C ASP A 48 5.11 0.88 24.21
N THR A 49 5.66 -0.16 23.58
CA THR A 49 7.05 -0.15 23.08
C THR A 49 7.21 0.82 21.91
N ILE A 50 6.23 0.87 21.00
CA ILE A 50 6.21 1.83 19.88
C ILE A 50 6.09 3.26 20.42
N ALA A 51 5.17 3.51 21.36
CA ALA A 51 4.97 4.81 21.99
C ALA A 51 6.24 5.28 22.72
N ALA A 52 6.95 4.38 23.41
CA ALA A 52 8.20 4.70 24.09
C ALA A 52 9.36 5.08 23.15
N LEU A 53 9.30 4.67 21.87
CA LEU A 53 10.27 5.09 20.85
C LEU A 53 9.94 6.46 20.24
N GLN A 54 8.68 6.91 20.33
CA GLN A 54 8.25 8.16 19.72
C GLN A 54 8.98 9.35 20.34
N LEU A 55 9.57 10.18 19.49
CA LEU A 55 10.22 11.42 19.90
C LEU A 55 9.18 12.50 20.17
N SER A 56 9.55 13.54 20.90
CA SER A 56 8.68 14.71 21.15
C SER A 56 8.26 15.43 19.86
N SER A 57 8.98 15.23 18.76
CA SER A 57 8.63 15.72 17.43
C SER A 57 7.50 14.94 16.74
N GLY A 58 7.05 13.82 17.31
CA GLY A 58 6.10 12.88 16.71
C GLY A 58 6.75 11.80 15.82
N MET A 59 8.04 11.94 15.50
CA MET A 59 8.81 10.92 14.76
C MET A 59 8.87 9.61 15.55
N ILE A 60 8.60 8.49 14.89
CA ILE A 60 8.75 7.14 15.44
C ILE A 60 9.89 6.45 14.67
N PRO A 61 11.10 6.38 15.25
CA PRO A 61 12.23 5.68 14.62
C PRO A 61 12.03 4.17 14.70
N ARG A 62 12.67 3.42 13.77
CA ARG A 62 12.60 1.94 13.74
C ARG A 62 13.18 1.28 15.00
N PHE A 63 14.10 1.96 15.67
CA PHE A 63 14.69 1.57 16.95
C PHE A 63 15.27 2.83 17.64
N ALA A 64 15.65 2.74 18.91
CA ALA A 64 16.18 3.87 19.65
C ALA A 64 17.45 4.45 18.98
N GLY A 65 17.42 5.73 18.62
CA GLY A 65 18.50 6.40 17.88
C GLY A 65 18.62 6.02 16.40
N GLY A 66 17.67 5.24 15.87
CA GLY A 66 17.63 4.82 14.47
C GLY A 66 16.92 5.81 13.56
N VAL A 67 16.79 5.42 12.29
CA VAL A 67 16.07 6.20 11.27
C VAL A 67 14.57 5.88 11.27
N ALA A 68 13.76 6.82 10.77
CA ALA A 68 12.37 6.60 10.38
C ALA A 68 12.22 6.70 8.86
N ASP A 69 11.25 5.97 8.31
CA ASP A 69 10.75 6.13 6.95
C ASP A 69 9.22 6.28 6.97
N PRO A 70 8.62 6.95 5.98
CA PRO A 70 7.18 7.17 5.98
C PRO A 70 6.33 5.89 6.01
N TRP A 71 6.85 4.76 5.49
CA TRP A 71 6.10 3.50 5.45
C TRP A 71 5.99 2.90 6.85
N ASN A 72 7.12 2.59 7.48
CA ASN A 72 7.17 2.02 8.83
C ASN A 72 6.56 2.99 9.86
N HIS A 73 6.69 4.30 9.62
CA HIS A 73 6.10 5.32 10.48
C HIS A 73 4.56 5.31 10.43
N VAL A 74 3.98 5.19 9.24
CA VAL A 74 2.52 5.02 9.08
C VAL A 74 2.05 3.71 9.73
N GLU A 75 2.77 2.59 9.58
CA GLU A 75 2.42 1.32 10.23
C GLU A 75 2.46 1.43 11.76
N ALA A 76 3.47 2.13 12.30
CA ALA A 76 3.56 2.41 13.74
C ALA A 76 2.37 3.27 14.23
N ALA A 77 2.00 4.32 13.48
CA ALA A 77 0.83 5.14 13.78
C ALA A 77 -0.48 4.34 13.73
N MET A 78 -0.61 3.40 12.79
CA MET A 78 -1.75 2.48 12.73
C MET A 78 -1.79 1.53 13.93
N ALA A 79 -0.64 1.01 14.37
CA ALA A 79 -0.56 0.16 15.57
C ALA A 79 -1.01 0.94 16.83
N LEU A 80 -0.54 2.18 16.99
CA LEU A 80 -0.96 3.08 18.08
C LEU A 80 -2.48 3.36 18.02
N THR A 81 -3.00 3.61 16.82
CA THR A 81 -4.43 3.81 16.55
C THR A 81 -5.28 2.61 17.00
N VAL A 82 -4.88 1.38 16.63
CA VAL A 82 -5.57 0.14 17.02
C VAL A 82 -5.54 -0.04 18.54
N ALA A 83 -4.42 0.27 19.20
CA ALA A 83 -4.26 0.16 20.64
C ALA A 83 -4.88 1.32 21.45
N GLY A 84 -5.49 2.30 20.78
CA GLY A 84 -6.14 3.45 21.43
C GLY A 84 -5.17 4.52 21.95
N ARG A 85 -3.91 4.52 21.51
CA ARG A 85 -2.91 5.57 21.78
C ARG A 85 -3.10 6.73 20.78
N ARG A 86 -4.23 7.43 20.90
CA ARG A 86 -4.66 8.42 19.90
C ARG A 86 -3.70 9.61 19.83
N ALA A 87 -3.29 10.16 20.97
CA ALA A 87 -2.41 11.34 20.98
C ALA A 87 -1.07 11.04 20.28
N GLU A 88 -0.52 9.85 20.52
CA GLU A 88 0.70 9.36 19.90
C GLU A 88 0.52 9.12 18.40
N ALA A 89 -0.62 8.56 17.98
CA ALA A 89 -0.94 8.37 16.57
C ALA A 89 -1.12 9.70 15.83
N ASP A 90 -1.85 10.66 16.42
CA ASP A 90 -2.08 11.98 15.84
C ASP A 90 -0.74 12.73 15.69
N ALA A 91 0.09 12.74 16.73
CA ALA A 91 1.44 13.33 16.69
C ALA A 91 2.34 12.72 15.61
N ALA A 92 2.18 11.43 15.31
CA ALA A 92 2.90 10.77 14.24
C ALA A 92 2.48 11.33 12.86
N TYR A 93 1.18 11.36 12.56
CA TYR A 93 0.71 11.91 11.29
C TYR A 93 1.02 13.41 11.13
N GLU A 94 0.95 14.18 12.21
CA GLU A 94 1.37 15.58 12.22
C GLU A 94 2.87 15.75 11.91
N TRP A 95 3.73 14.84 12.38
CA TRP A 95 5.15 14.85 12.01
C TRP A 95 5.31 14.68 10.50
N LEU A 96 4.62 13.70 9.89
CA LEU A 96 4.62 13.51 8.43
C LEU A 96 4.13 14.77 7.71
N ALA A 97 3.05 15.40 8.19
CA ALA A 97 2.55 16.65 7.62
C ALA A 97 3.61 17.77 7.65
N ARG A 98 4.29 17.95 8.78
CA ARG A 98 5.33 18.98 8.96
C ARG A 98 6.55 18.78 8.06
N ILE A 99 6.97 17.53 7.86
CA ILE A 99 8.18 17.22 7.09
C ILE A 99 7.91 16.92 5.61
N GLN A 100 6.66 16.98 5.16
CA GLN A 100 6.31 16.75 3.76
C GLN A 100 6.94 17.84 2.89
N ARG A 101 7.59 17.40 1.81
CA ARG A 101 8.20 18.32 0.84
C ARG A 101 7.12 19.10 0.07
N PRO A 102 7.46 20.26 -0.51
CA PRO A 102 6.51 21.06 -1.30
C PRO A 102 5.88 20.29 -2.49
N ASP A 103 6.61 19.32 -3.04
CA ASP A 103 6.14 18.45 -4.14
C ASP A 103 5.22 17.30 -3.66
N GLY A 104 4.94 17.19 -2.36
CA GLY A 104 4.10 16.15 -1.76
C GLY A 104 4.83 14.89 -1.34
N SER A 105 6.13 14.78 -1.61
CA SER A 105 6.93 13.61 -1.29
C SER A 105 7.57 13.67 0.10
N TRP A 106 8.17 12.54 0.50
CA TRP A 106 9.09 12.43 1.61
C TRP A 106 10.35 11.70 1.14
N HIS A 107 11.47 11.99 1.79
CA HIS A 107 12.70 11.24 1.62
C HIS A 107 12.56 9.82 2.19
N GLN A 108 13.41 8.92 1.71
CA GLN A 108 13.36 7.52 2.09
C GLN A 108 13.65 7.33 3.57
N TYR A 109 14.65 8.00 4.12
CA TYR A 109 14.99 7.89 5.55
C TYR A 109 15.32 9.24 6.18
N TYR A 110 14.93 9.38 7.44
CA TYR A 110 15.21 10.51 8.30
C TYR A 110 15.84 10.05 9.61
N THR A 111 16.85 10.77 10.10
CA THR A 111 17.28 10.73 11.50
C THR A 111 16.58 11.84 12.28
N ALA A 112 16.79 11.90 13.59
CA ALA A 112 16.34 13.03 14.40
C ALA A 112 16.96 14.37 13.95
N ASP A 113 18.13 14.32 13.31
CA ASP A 113 18.93 15.48 12.93
C ASP A 113 18.75 15.90 11.46
N GLY A 114 18.06 15.11 10.63
CA GLY A 114 17.82 15.46 9.24
C GLY A 114 17.56 14.27 8.31
N VAL A 115 17.86 14.48 7.02
CA VAL A 115 17.69 13.47 5.97
C VAL A 115 18.89 12.52 5.97
N ASP A 116 18.62 11.22 6.01
CA ASP A 116 19.64 10.16 5.91
C ASP A 116 19.77 9.62 4.47
N GLN A 117 18.64 9.37 3.81
CA GLN A 117 18.59 8.94 2.41
C GLN A 117 17.49 9.68 1.67
N ASP A 118 17.87 10.30 0.55
CA ASP A 118 17.06 11.32 -0.13
C ASP A 118 16.17 10.79 -1.26
N LYS A 119 16.26 9.50 -1.60
CA LYS A 119 15.41 8.82 -2.59
C LYS A 119 13.92 9.03 -2.29
N LEU A 120 13.11 9.24 -3.32
CA LEU A 120 11.67 9.45 -3.19
C LEU A 120 10.92 8.20 -3.66
N ASP A 121 10.56 7.32 -2.73
CA ASP A 121 9.96 6.01 -3.01
C ASP A 121 8.43 6.09 -3.12
N ALA A 122 7.88 5.82 -4.31
CA ALA A 122 6.49 6.13 -4.64
C ALA A 122 5.47 5.35 -3.80
N ASN A 123 5.72 4.07 -3.52
CA ASN A 123 4.80 3.28 -2.69
C ASN A 123 4.81 3.74 -1.24
N THR A 124 5.98 4.13 -0.73
CA THR A 124 6.13 4.69 0.61
C THR A 124 5.39 6.02 0.76
N ILE A 125 5.49 6.89 -0.24
CA ILE A 125 4.79 8.18 -0.26
C ILE A 125 3.27 7.99 -0.33
N ALA A 126 2.79 7.08 -1.19
CA ALA A 126 1.35 6.82 -1.32
C ALA A 126 0.72 6.30 -0.02
N TYR A 127 1.48 5.57 0.80
CA TYR A 127 0.95 4.81 1.93
C TYR A 127 0.33 5.66 3.04
N VAL A 128 0.67 6.95 3.12
CA VAL A 128 -0.01 7.91 4.02
C VAL A 128 -1.53 7.92 3.81
N ALA A 129 -1.99 7.72 2.57
CA ALA A 129 -3.43 7.67 2.25
C ALA A 129 -4.13 6.50 2.95
N ALA A 130 -3.46 5.34 3.04
CA ALA A 130 -3.97 4.18 3.75
C ALA A 130 -4.00 4.43 5.27
N GLY A 131 -2.94 5.03 5.82
CA GLY A 131 -2.86 5.39 7.23
C GLY A 131 -3.97 6.36 7.67
N ILE A 132 -4.15 7.46 6.94
CA ILE A 132 -5.17 8.46 7.25
C ILE A 132 -6.59 7.90 7.07
N TRP A 133 -6.83 7.10 6.03
CA TRP A 133 -8.12 6.43 5.88
C TRP A 133 -8.39 5.44 7.02
N HIS A 134 -7.38 4.69 7.46
CA HIS A 134 -7.49 3.80 8.62
C HIS A 134 -7.80 4.56 9.92
N HIS A 135 -7.14 5.70 10.15
CA HIS A 135 -7.43 6.58 11.28
C HIS A 135 -8.88 7.07 11.28
N TRP A 136 -9.36 7.56 10.12
CA TRP A 136 -10.76 7.94 9.94
C TRP A 136 -11.72 6.78 10.24
N LEU A 137 -11.46 5.58 9.72
CA LEU A 137 -12.29 4.41 9.99
C LEU A 137 -12.31 4.04 11.49
N ARG A 138 -11.23 4.32 12.22
CA ARG A 138 -11.14 4.03 13.65
C ARG A 138 -11.87 5.06 14.51
N PHE A 139 -11.71 6.34 14.22
CA PHE A 139 -12.15 7.42 15.10
C PHE A 139 -13.31 8.26 14.56
N SER A 140 -13.59 8.19 13.26
CA SER A 140 -14.60 9.02 12.58
C SER A 140 -14.42 10.52 12.85
N ASP A 141 -13.17 10.97 12.98
CA ASP A 141 -12.82 12.36 13.23
C ASP A 141 -12.72 13.15 11.92
N ALA A 142 -13.75 13.95 11.64
CA ALA A 142 -13.86 14.69 10.39
C ALA A 142 -12.90 15.88 10.36
N GLY A 143 -12.60 16.45 11.54
CA GLY A 143 -11.65 17.55 11.66
C GLY A 143 -10.25 17.09 11.31
N PHE A 144 -9.80 15.99 11.91
CA PHE A 144 -8.49 15.41 11.62
C PHE A 144 -8.36 14.98 10.15
N LEU A 145 -9.39 14.34 9.59
CA LEU A 145 -9.38 13.96 8.18
C LEU A 145 -9.26 15.19 7.26
N ALA A 146 -10.02 16.26 7.54
CA ALA A 146 -9.96 17.49 6.76
C ALA A 146 -8.60 18.19 6.88
N GLU A 147 -7.99 18.19 8.07
CA GLU A 147 -6.64 18.73 8.31
C GLU A 147 -5.56 17.96 7.55
N MET A 148 -5.65 16.63 7.54
CA MET A 148 -4.67 15.76 6.88
C MET A 148 -4.93 15.56 5.38
N TRP A 149 -6.10 15.97 4.88
CA TRP A 149 -6.46 15.79 3.48
C TRP A 149 -5.48 16.42 2.49
N PRO A 150 -5.02 17.68 2.66
CA PRO A 150 -4.01 18.26 1.78
C PRO A 150 -2.69 17.47 1.73
N VAL A 151 -2.32 16.77 2.81
CA VAL A 151 -1.13 15.91 2.86
C VAL A 151 -1.31 14.69 1.96
N VAL A 152 -2.47 14.02 2.08
CA VAL A 152 -2.84 12.87 1.24
C VAL A 152 -2.94 13.27 -0.23
N GLN A 153 -3.56 14.41 -0.52
CA GLN A 153 -3.70 14.92 -1.88
C GLN A 153 -2.35 15.10 -2.55
N ARG A 154 -1.44 15.87 -1.94
CA ARG A 154 -0.13 16.13 -2.55
C ARG A 154 0.69 14.86 -2.71
N ALA A 155 0.61 13.93 -1.75
CA ALA A 155 1.30 12.66 -1.82
C ALA A 155 0.83 11.81 -3.02
N LEU A 156 -0.48 11.71 -3.23
CA LEU A 156 -1.02 10.94 -4.34
C LEU A 156 -0.81 11.65 -5.69
N ASP A 157 -0.89 12.98 -5.75
CA ASP A 157 -0.57 13.73 -6.96
C ASP A 157 0.90 13.53 -7.38
N PHE A 158 1.85 13.53 -6.43
CA PHE A 158 3.26 13.19 -6.69
C PHE A 158 3.41 11.80 -7.31
N VAL A 159 2.75 10.81 -6.70
CA VAL A 159 2.83 9.40 -7.12
C VAL A 159 2.21 9.19 -8.49
N LEU A 160 1.09 9.86 -8.80
CA LEU A 160 0.44 9.78 -10.10
C LEU A 160 1.24 10.46 -11.21
N ALA A 161 2.08 11.46 -10.88
CA ALA A 161 3.03 12.04 -11.83
C ALA A 161 4.15 11.06 -12.26
N LEU A 162 4.24 9.88 -11.66
CA LEU A 162 5.13 8.78 -12.06
C LEU A 162 4.43 7.69 -12.87
N GLN A 163 3.13 7.83 -13.16
CA GLN A 163 2.40 6.86 -13.96
C GLN A 163 2.86 6.92 -15.43
N THR A 164 3.18 5.76 -16.01
CA THR A 164 3.55 5.65 -17.43
C THR A 164 2.31 5.67 -18.32
N ALA A 165 2.52 5.81 -19.64
CA ALA A 165 1.43 5.71 -20.61
C ALA A 165 0.72 4.34 -20.58
N ARG A 166 1.42 3.27 -20.19
CA ARG A 166 0.86 1.92 -20.06
C ARG A 166 0.04 1.74 -18.78
N GLY A 167 0.42 2.41 -17.68
CA GLY A 167 -0.40 2.52 -16.47
C GLY A 167 0.30 2.15 -15.17
N GLU A 168 1.45 1.47 -15.22
CA GLU A 168 2.29 1.24 -14.04
C GLU A 168 2.87 2.55 -13.51
N ILE A 169 3.29 2.53 -12.24
CA ILE A 169 3.92 3.68 -11.60
C ILE A 169 5.39 3.37 -11.39
N LEU A 170 6.25 4.24 -11.92
CA LEU A 170 7.70 4.11 -11.75
C LEU A 170 8.04 4.14 -10.26
N TRP A 171 8.98 3.29 -9.86
CA TRP A 171 9.19 2.98 -8.45
C TRP A 171 9.57 4.21 -7.61
N ALA A 172 10.44 5.06 -8.13
CA ALA A 172 10.99 6.16 -7.36
C ALA A 172 11.45 7.32 -8.25
N ARG A 173 11.76 8.45 -7.60
CA ARG A 173 12.63 9.49 -8.14
C ARG A 173 13.95 9.55 -7.37
N HIS A 174 15.00 9.90 -8.09
CA HIS A 174 16.22 10.43 -7.49
C HIS A 174 15.93 11.80 -6.83
N ALA A 175 16.81 12.27 -5.95
CA ALA A 175 16.63 13.54 -5.26
C ALA A 175 16.63 14.75 -6.19
N ASP A 176 17.25 14.63 -7.37
CA ASP A 176 17.22 15.63 -8.46
C ASP A 176 15.89 15.64 -9.24
N GLY A 177 14.96 14.73 -8.92
CA GLY A 177 13.66 14.59 -9.57
C GLY A 177 13.63 13.62 -10.75
N THR A 178 14.77 13.06 -11.17
CA THR A 178 14.83 12.10 -12.28
C THR A 178 14.10 10.81 -11.89
N PRO A 179 13.12 10.35 -12.70
CA PRO A 179 12.40 9.11 -12.40
C PRO A 179 13.26 7.88 -12.70
N TRP A 180 13.08 6.83 -11.90
CA TRP A 180 13.70 5.53 -12.15
C TRP A 180 13.10 4.86 -13.39
N PRO A 181 13.86 4.02 -14.13
CA PRO A 181 13.42 3.50 -15.42
C PRO A 181 12.50 2.27 -15.33
N PHE A 182 12.09 1.85 -14.13
CA PHE A 182 11.27 0.66 -13.92
C PHE A 182 10.23 0.84 -12.83
N ALA A 183 9.20 -0.02 -12.87
CA ALA A 183 8.16 -0.15 -11.87
C ALA A 183 8.29 -1.50 -11.15
N LEU A 184 7.85 -1.55 -9.89
CA LEU A 184 7.76 -2.79 -9.12
C LEU A 184 6.30 -3.24 -9.04
N LEU A 185 6.04 -4.53 -9.26
CA LEU A 185 4.69 -5.10 -9.13
C LEU A 185 4.13 -4.94 -7.71
N THR A 186 4.97 -5.20 -6.70
CA THR A 186 4.62 -5.03 -5.28
C THR A 186 4.34 -3.56 -4.95
N GLY A 187 5.20 -2.64 -5.39
CA GLY A 187 5.01 -1.20 -5.22
C GLY A 187 3.73 -0.71 -5.89
N SER A 188 3.49 -1.11 -7.15
CA SER A 188 2.26 -0.80 -7.90
C SER A 188 1.01 -1.34 -7.21
N SER A 189 1.07 -2.56 -6.66
CA SER A 189 -0.05 -3.15 -5.93
C SER A 189 -0.37 -2.39 -4.64
N SER A 190 0.66 -1.98 -3.90
CA SER A 190 0.50 -1.12 -2.73
C SER A 190 -0.11 0.24 -3.08
N ILE A 191 0.41 0.91 -4.13
CA ILE A 191 -0.12 2.20 -4.57
C ILE A 191 -1.58 2.09 -5.02
N SER A 192 -1.96 0.99 -5.70
CA SER A 192 -3.37 0.72 -6.06
C SER A 192 -4.27 0.67 -4.83
N HIS A 193 -3.82 0.07 -3.72
CA HIS A 193 -4.55 0.09 -2.46
C HIS A 193 -4.62 1.50 -1.86
N SER A 194 -3.49 2.20 -1.78
CA SER A 194 -3.42 3.57 -1.26
C SER A 194 -4.29 4.56 -2.05
N LEU A 195 -4.36 4.44 -3.38
CA LEU A 195 -5.25 5.24 -4.21
C LEU A 195 -6.73 4.99 -3.90
N ARG A 196 -7.13 3.75 -3.61
CA ARG A 196 -8.50 3.44 -3.17
C ARG A 196 -8.83 4.10 -1.84
N CYS A 197 -7.88 4.09 -0.90
CA CYS A 197 -8.00 4.80 0.37
C CYS A 197 -8.11 6.31 0.16
N GLY A 198 -7.25 6.89 -0.68
CA GLY A 198 -7.30 8.31 -1.04
C GLY A 198 -8.61 8.73 -1.70
N LEU A 199 -9.15 7.91 -2.61
CA LEU A 199 -10.47 8.14 -3.22
C LEU A 199 -11.61 8.05 -2.20
N ALA A 200 -11.50 7.16 -1.21
CA ALA A 200 -12.48 7.07 -0.13
C ALA A 200 -12.41 8.31 0.78
N ALA A 201 -11.21 8.76 1.13
CA ALA A 201 -10.97 10.01 1.86
C ALA A 201 -11.51 11.22 1.09
N ALA A 202 -11.26 11.31 -0.22
CA ALA A 202 -11.75 12.38 -1.09
C ALA A 202 -13.27 12.54 -1.00
N ARG A 203 -14.00 11.42 -1.17
CA ARG A 203 -15.46 11.41 -1.05
C ARG A 203 -15.92 11.84 0.33
N GLN A 204 -15.22 11.43 1.38
CA GLN A 204 -15.58 11.78 2.75
C GLN A 204 -15.42 13.28 3.05
N VAL A 205 -14.44 13.95 2.43
CA VAL A 205 -14.25 15.41 2.53
C VAL A 205 -15.04 16.19 1.48
N GLY A 206 -15.84 15.52 0.63
CA GLY A 206 -16.67 16.17 -0.39
C GLY A 206 -15.92 16.56 -1.67
N GLU A 207 -14.77 15.96 -1.96
CA GLU A 207 -14.00 16.20 -3.17
C GLU A 207 -14.09 15.05 -4.19
N GLU A 208 -14.27 15.41 -5.46
CA GLU A 208 -14.22 14.48 -6.59
C GLU A 208 -12.80 14.41 -7.19
N ARG A 209 -12.38 13.19 -7.57
CA ARG A 209 -11.04 12.92 -8.12
C ARG A 209 -11.08 12.05 -9.39
N PRO A 210 -11.76 12.48 -10.47
CA PRO A 210 -11.93 11.66 -11.67
C PRO A 210 -10.60 11.27 -12.33
N SER A 211 -9.58 12.13 -12.25
CA SER A 211 -8.23 11.84 -12.75
C SER A 211 -7.58 10.68 -11.99
N TRP A 212 -7.75 10.62 -10.67
CA TRP A 212 -7.24 9.52 -9.84
C TRP A 212 -7.98 8.21 -10.12
N GLU A 213 -9.30 8.26 -10.35
CA GLU A 213 -10.10 7.08 -10.71
C GLU A 213 -9.62 6.46 -12.03
N LEU A 214 -9.38 7.29 -13.05
CA LEU A 214 -8.83 6.83 -14.32
C LEU A 214 -7.41 6.26 -14.16
N ALA A 215 -6.57 6.93 -13.38
CA ALA A 215 -5.21 6.46 -13.10
C ALA A 215 -5.20 5.11 -12.37
N LEU A 216 -6.08 4.94 -11.37
CA LEU A 216 -6.27 3.67 -10.67
C LEU A 216 -6.74 2.57 -11.63
N ALA A 217 -7.68 2.86 -12.52
CA ALA A 217 -8.17 1.89 -13.51
C ALA A 217 -7.04 1.40 -14.42
N ARG A 218 -6.19 2.31 -14.91
CA ARG A 218 -4.99 1.97 -15.69
C ARG A 218 -4.02 1.10 -14.90
N LEU A 219 -3.68 1.50 -13.68
CA LEU A 219 -2.76 0.77 -12.81
C LEU A 219 -3.26 -0.66 -12.52
N VAL A 220 -4.54 -0.81 -12.17
CA VAL A 220 -5.17 -2.12 -11.92
C VAL A 220 -5.16 -2.99 -13.18
N HIS A 221 -5.38 -2.42 -14.35
CA HIS A 221 -5.29 -3.15 -15.61
C HIS A 221 -3.86 -3.68 -15.84
N THR A 222 -2.84 -2.82 -15.70
CA THR A 222 -1.44 -3.21 -15.86
C THR A 222 -0.95 -4.22 -14.82
N ILE A 223 -1.49 -4.20 -13.60
CA ILE A 223 -1.15 -5.21 -12.57
C ILE A 223 -1.69 -6.60 -12.95
N ARG A 224 -2.81 -6.66 -13.66
CA ARG A 224 -3.51 -7.92 -13.99
C ARG A 224 -2.99 -8.60 -15.27
N HIS A 225 -2.31 -7.88 -16.14
CA HIS A 225 -1.97 -8.30 -17.52
C HIS A 225 -0.52 -7.98 -17.87
#